data_AF-A0A4U9HT66-F1
#
_entry.id   AF-A0A4U9HT66-F1
#
_cell.length_a   1.000
_cell.length_b   1.000
_cell.length_c   1.000
_cell.angle_alpha   90.00
_cell.angle_beta   90.00
_cell.angle_gamma   90.00
#
_symmetry.space_group_name_H-M   'P 1'
#
loop_
_entity.id
_entity.type
_entity.pdbx_description
1 polymer ?
#
loop_
_entity_poly.entity_id
_entity_poly.type
_entity_poly.pdbx_seq_one_letter_code
_entity_poly.pdbx_strand_id
1 'polypeptide(L)'
;MDMDVSIKMKSQTYNIAATRKFEFYHELYIESMLAKFYERVYFAVITLQLILGIVIIFIGHQSGAAGILLLALVTVMMVVNPQRRSLKARRREAQYVDMIALIDTYSDDELSAHICAITRDNACGRGLVEKAAYLQAAHYFGAMELAADVKRQLGCTDKLVASLAGGLPL
;
A
#
# COMPACT_ATOMS: atom_id res chain seq x y z
N MET A 1 26.89 -14.32 -27.46
CA MET A 1 26.64 -15.11 -26.22
C MET A 1 25.83 -14.34 -25.17
N ASP A 2 25.87 -13.00 -25.13
CA ASP A 2 25.07 -12.21 -24.16
C ASP A 2 23.55 -12.22 -24.39
N MET A 3 23.09 -12.33 -25.63
CA MET A 3 21.66 -12.24 -25.95
C MET A 3 20.85 -13.44 -25.41
N ASP A 4 21.45 -14.64 -25.41
CA ASP A 4 20.82 -15.87 -24.91
C ASP A 4 20.75 -15.91 -23.37
N VAL A 5 21.75 -15.32 -22.70
CA VAL A 5 21.78 -15.20 -21.24
C VAL A 5 20.75 -14.18 -20.78
N SER A 6 20.60 -13.05 -21.49
CA SER A 6 19.57 -12.06 -21.20
C SER A 6 18.15 -12.63 -21.38
N ILE A 7 17.89 -13.42 -22.43
CA ILE A 7 16.59 -14.06 -22.63
C ILE A 7 16.30 -15.10 -21.53
N LYS A 8 17.30 -15.88 -21.10
CA LYS A 8 17.13 -16.84 -19.99
C LYS A 8 16.92 -16.16 -18.64
N MET A 9 17.67 -15.10 -18.33
CA MET A 9 17.48 -14.32 -17.10
C MET A 9 16.10 -13.66 -17.06
N LYS A 10 15.66 -13.10 -18.19
CA LYS A 10 14.34 -12.49 -18.34
C LYS A 10 13.23 -13.52 -18.14
N SER A 11 13.33 -14.69 -18.78
CA SER A 11 12.40 -15.80 -18.58
C SER A 11 12.33 -16.24 -17.10
N GLN A 12 13.47 -16.32 -16.43
CA GLN A 12 13.55 -16.73 -15.02
C GLN A 12 12.96 -15.68 -14.07
N THR A 13 13.14 -14.38 -14.32
CA THR A 13 12.52 -13.30 -13.51
C THR A 13 11.01 -13.22 -13.69
N TYR A 14 10.48 -13.45 -14.89
CA TYR A 14 9.02 -13.55 -15.08
C TYR A 14 8.43 -14.82 -14.45
N ASN A 15 9.20 -15.92 -14.38
CA ASN A 15 8.77 -17.14 -13.71
C ASN A 15 8.65 -16.94 -12.18
N ILE A 16 9.49 -16.10 -11.58
CA ILE A 16 9.38 -15.73 -10.16
C ILE A 16 8.08 -14.97 -9.89
N ALA A 17 7.67 -14.06 -10.77
CA ALA A 17 6.41 -13.33 -10.65
C ALA A 17 5.16 -14.24 -10.72
N ALA A 18 5.29 -15.43 -11.32
CA ALA A 18 4.24 -16.45 -11.38
C ALA A 18 4.21 -17.36 -10.14
N THR A 19 5.15 -17.23 -9.20
CA THR A 19 5.16 -18.06 -7.99
C THR A 19 4.11 -17.59 -6.99
N ARG A 20 3.43 -18.53 -6.31
CA ARG A 20 2.44 -18.20 -5.26
C ARG A 20 3.07 -17.49 -4.06
N LYS A 21 4.34 -17.76 -3.77
CA LYS A 21 5.10 -17.02 -2.76
C LYS A 21 5.22 -15.54 -3.16
N PHE A 22 5.50 -15.24 -4.42
CA PHE A 22 5.54 -13.84 -4.88
C PHE A 22 4.20 -13.14 -4.66
N GLU A 23 3.08 -13.79 -5.03
CA GLU A 23 1.72 -13.27 -4.81
C GLU A 23 1.44 -13.04 -3.32
N PHE A 24 1.83 -13.98 -2.45
CA PHE A 24 1.69 -13.81 -1.00
C PHE A 24 2.44 -12.58 -0.47
N TYR A 25 3.70 -12.39 -0.87
CA TYR A 25 4.46 -11.20 -0.46
C TYR A 25 3.89 -9.92 -1.07
N HIS A 26 3.41 -9.96 -2.30
CA HIS A 26 2.72 -8.83 -2.94
C HIS A 26 1.50 -8.41 -2.12
N GLU A 27 0.66 -9.35 -1.71
CA GLU A 27 -0.49 -9.13 -0.85
C GLU A 27 -0.13 -8.56 0.53
N LEU A 28 0.90 -9.13 1.17
CA LEU A 28 1.45 -8.62 2.42
C LEU A 28 1.88 -7.15 2.29
N TYR A 29 2.60 -6.81 1.22
CA TYR A 29 3.05 -5.43 0.98
C TYR A 29 1.89 -4.49 0.68
N ILE A 30 0.83 -4.94 -0.01
CA ILE A 30 -0.41 -4.15 -0.20
C ILE A 30 -1.00 -3.77 1.17
N GLU A 31 -1.21 -4.75 2.04
CA GLU A 31 -1.85 -4.50 3.34
C GLU A 31 -0.97 -3.64 4.26
N SER A 32 0.35 -3.86 4.27
CA SER A 32 1.32 -3.01 5.00
C SER A 32 1.32 -1.56 4.49
N MET A 33 1.32 -1.38 3.17
CA MET A 33 1.29 -0.05 2.55
C MET A 33 -0.04 0.66 2.81
N LEU A 34 -1.18 -0.02 2.71
CA LEU A 34 -2.49 0.54 3.03
C LEU A 34 -2.59 0.98 4.49
N ALA A 35 -2.09 0.14 5.41
CA ALA A 35 -2.03 0.45 6.83
C ALA A 35 -1.31 1.78 7.09
N LYS A 36 -0.08 1.91 6.58
CA LYS A 36 0.74 3.12 6.73
C LYS A 36 0.12 4.32 6.02
N PHE A 37 -0.37 4.14 4.80
CA PHE A 37 -0.99 5.22 4.02
C PHE A 37 -2.17 5.83 4.77
N TYR A 38 -3.13 5.00 5.20
CA TYR A 38 -4.32 5.49 5.90
C TYR A 38 -4.00 6.07 7.27
N GLU A 39 -3.02 5.51 7.97
CA GLU A 39 -2.53 6.08 9.22
C GLU A 39 -1.93 7.48 9.03
N ARG A 40 -1.07 7.67 8.02
CA ARG A 40 -0.50 8.99 7.73
C ARG A 40 -1.56 9.98 7.24
N VAL A 41 -2.52 9.55 6.43
CA VAL A 41 -3.67 10.37 6.03
C VAL A 41 -4.48 10.80 7.25
N TYR A 42 -4.73 9.89 8.19
CA TYR A 42 -5.43 10.21 9.43
C TYR A 42 -4.68 11.30 10.24
N PHE A 43 -3.39 11.12 10.50
CA PHE A 43 -2.59 12.10 11.22
C PHE A 43 -2.49 13.45 10.49
N ALA A 44 -2.36 13.44 9.16
CA ALA A 44 -2.33 14.65 8.36
C ALA A 44 -3.65 15.43 8.45
N VAL A 45 -4.79 14.75 8.37
CA VAL A 45 -6.12 15.38 8.48
C VAL A 45 -6.34 15.96 9.87
N ILE A 46 -5.96 15.24 10.95
CA ILE A 46 -6.04 15.78 12.32
C ILE A 46 -5.16 17.02 12.46
N THR A 47 -3.92 16.95 11.98
CA THR A 47 -2.97 18.06 12.08
C THR A 47 -3.52 19.30 11.37
N LEU A 48 -4.08 19.11 10.17
CA LEU A 48 -4.69 20.20 9.40
C LEU A 48 -5.93 20.77 10.11
N GLN A 49 -6.77 19.92 10.70
CA GLN A 49 -7.91 20.36 11.50
C GLN A 49 -7.49 21.18 12.73
N LEU A 50 -6.42 20.77 13.42
CA LEU A 50 -5.89 21.51 14.56
C LEU A 50 -5.34 22.87 14.14
N ILE A 51 -4.56 22.93 13.04
CA ILE A 51 -4.06 24.20 12.49
C ILE A 51 -5.22 25.11 12.12
N LEU A 52 -6.23 24.61 11.39
CA LEU A 52 -7.40 25.40 11.00
C LEU A 52 -8.21 25.87 12.21
N GLY A 53 -8.38 25.01 13.23
CA GLY A 53 -9.03 25.39 14.48
C GLY A 53 -8.32 26.55 15.18
N ILE A 54 -6.99 26.50 15.28
CA ILE A 54 -6.17 27.60 15.84
C ILE A 54 -6.35 28.88 15.02
N VAL A 55 -6.29 28.78 13.69
CA VAL A 55 -6.44 29.93 12.78
C VAL A 55 -7.81 30.60 12.95
N ILE A 56 -8.90 29.81 13.01
CA ILE A 56 -10.26 30.33 13.21
C ILE A 56 -10.39 31.06 14.54
N ILE A 57 -9.80 30.52 15.62
CA ILE A 57 -9.82 31.15 16.95
C ILE A 57 -9.04 32.48 16.93
N PHE A 58 -7.89 32.53 16.25
CA PHE A 58 -7.00 33.69 16.27
C PHE A 58 -7.45 34.85 15.36
N ILE A 59 -7.98 34.54 14.16
CA ILE A 59 -8.45 35.54 13.19
C ILE A 59 -9.91 35.96 13.46
N GLY A 60 -10.62 35.22 14.30
CA GLY A 60 -12.03 35.44 14.59
C GLY A 60 -12.97 34.96 13.48
N HIS A 61 -14.27 35.17 13.70
CA HIS A 61 -15.37 34.58 12.91
C HIS A 61 -15.41 34.92 11.41
N GLN A 62 -14.51 35.78 10.90
CA GLN A 62 -14.49 36.25 9.51
C GLN A 62 -13.97 35.22 8.49
N SER A 63 -13.36 34.10 8.92
CA SER A 63 -12.84 33.09 8.00
C SER A 63 -13.86 31.99 7.67
N GLY A 64 -14.96 32.32 7.01
CA GLY A 64 -15.98 31.34 6.58
C GLY A 64 -15.38 30.20 5.73
N ALA A 65 -14.38 30.51 4.90
CA ALA A 65 -13.66 29.52 4.09
C ALA A 65 -12.92 28.47 4.93
N ALA A 66 -12.33 28.86 6.07
CA ALA A 66 -11.64 27.93 6.96
C ALA A 66 -12.63 26.96 7.65
N GLY A 67 -13.83 27.45 7.99
CA GLY A 67 -14.91 26.61 8.53
C GLY A 67 -15.43 25.58 7.53
N ILE A 68 -15.60 25.98 6.25
CA ILE A 68 -15.98 25.05 5.17
C ILE A 68 -14.90 23.97 4.97
N LEU A 69 -13.63 24.37 4.97
CA LEU A 69 -12.52 23.42 4.86
C LEU A 69 -12.46 22.45 6.04
N LEU A 70 -12.67 22.94 7.27
CA LEU A 70 -12.75 22.11 8.47
C LEU A 70 -13.87 21.07 8.35
N LEU A 71 -15.07 21.48 7.88
CA LEU A 71 -16.20 20.57 7.66
C LEU A 71 -15.90 19.51 6.59
N ALA A 72 -15.21 19.89 5.52
CA ALA A 72 -14.77 18.94 4.50
C ALA A 72 -13.83 17.89 5.09
N LEU A 73 -12.85 18.30 5.91
CA LEU A 73 -11.93 17.38 6.59
C LEU A 73 -12.65 16.45 7.57
N VAL A 74 -13.64 16.96 8.31
CA VAL A 74 -14.48 16.14 9.20
C VAL A 74 -15.27 15.11 8.39
N THR A 75 -15.81 15.49 7.23
CA THR A 75 -16.49 14.57 6.33
C THR A 75 -15.56 13.44 5.87
N VAL A 76 -14.30 13.75 5.55
CA VAL A 76 -13.29 12.73 5.22
C VAL A 76 -13.09 11.75 6.38
N MET A 77 -12.99 12.24 7.62
CA MET A 77 -12.86 11.39 8.80
C MET A 77 -14.08 10.49 9.05
N MET A 78 -15.28 10.98 8.78
CA MET A 78 -16.51 10.20 8.99
C MET A 78 -16.76 9.18 7.86
N VAL A 79 -16.64 9.61 6.59
CA VAL A 79 -17.01 8.82 5.41
C VAL A 79 -15.90 7.84 5.02
N VAL A 80 -14.67 8.32 4.89
CA VAL A 80 -13.54 7.46 4.53
C VAL A 80 -13.07 6.66 5.74
N ASN A 81 -13.12 7.27 6.93
CA ASN A 81 -12.68 6.70 8.20
C ASN A 81 -11.29 6.04 8.09
N PRO A 82 -10.26 6.86 7.81
CA PRO A 82 -8.91 6.36 7.54
C PRO A 82 -8.35 5.56 8.72
N GLN A 83 -8.68 5.91 9.97
CA GLN A 83 -8.28 5.15 11.15
C GLN A 83 -8.83 3.72 11.16
N ARG A 84 -10.12 3.53 10.84
CA ARG A 84 -10.70 2.18 10.79
C ARG A 84 -10.09 1.36 9.65
N ARG A 85 -9.81 2.00 8.51
CA ARG A 85 -9.17 1.33 7.37
C ARG A 85 -7.74 0.92 7.68
N SER A 86 -6.95 1.78 8.33
CA SER A 86 -5.57 1.44 8.73
C SER A 86 -5.55 0.27 9.71
N LEU A 87 -6.45 0.25 10.70
CA LEU A 87 -6.55 -0.84 11.66
C LEU A 87 -6.96 -2.17 11.01
N LYS A 88 -7.88 -2.14 10.04
CA LYS A 88 -8.24 -3.35 9.28
C LYS A 88 -7.05 -3.87 8.47
N ALA A 89 -6.34 -2.99 7.77
CA ALA A 89 -5.16 -3.37 6.98
C ALA A 89 -4.05 -3.92 7.89
N ARG A 90 -3.77 -3.29 9.04
CA ARG A 90 -2.80 -3.79 10.04
C ARG A 90 -3.15 -5.19 10.58
N ARG A 91 -4.45 -5.48 10.77
CA ARG A 91 -4.87 -6.82 11.20
C ARG A 91 -4.59 -7.88 10.14
N ARG A 92 -4.79 -7.56 8.86
CA ARG A 92 -4.47 -8.47 7.75
C ARG A 92 -2.98 -8.61 7.57
N GLU A 93 -2.23 -7.52 7.66
CA GLU A 93 -0.77 -7.54 7.69
C GLU A 93 -0.27 -8.48 8.79
N ALA A 94 -0.82 -8.40 10.01
CA ALA A 94 -0.46 -9.32 11.08
C ALA A 94 -0.76 -10.79 10.74
N GLN A 95 -1.92 -11.09 10.13
CA GLN A 95 -2.26 -12.45 9.68
C GLN A 95 -1.25 -12.96 8.63
N TYR A 96 -0.85 -12.12 7.69
CA TYR A 96 0.18 -12.49 6.71
C TYR A 96 1.55 -12.67 7.39
N VAL A 97 1.94 -11.79 8.32
CA VAL A 97 3.21 -11.90 9.05
C VAL A 97 3.30 -13.18 9.86
N ASP A 98 2.23 -13.56 10.55
CA ASP A 98 2.17 -14.82 11.32
C ASP A 98 2.37 -16.04 10.42
N MET A 99 1.92 -15.96 9.17
CA MET A 99 2.08 -17.02 8.17
C MET A 99 3.47 -17.08 7.53
N ILE A 100 4.27 -16.01 7.57
CA ILE A 100 5.63 -15.99 6.96
C ILE A 100 6.50 -17.11 7.54
N ALA A 101 6.40 -17.37 8.84
CA ALA A 101 7.21 -18.39 9.50
C ALA A 101 6.92 -19.83 9.01
N LEU A 102 5.74 -20.06 8.45
CA LEU A 102 5.28 -21.36 7.97
C LEU A 102 5.15 -21.39 6.44
N ILE A 103 5.54 -20.34 5.73
CA ILE A 103 5.30 -20.18 4.29
C ILE A 103 5.95 -21.30 3.45
N ASP A 104 7.09 -21.82 3.90
CA ASP A 104 7.79 -22.91 3.23
C ASP A 104 7.17 -24.29 3.50
N THR A 105 6.26 -24.38 4.47
CA THR A 105 5.53 -25.62 4.81
C THR A 105 4.20 -25.75 4.09
N TYR A 106 3.65 -24.65 3.58
CA TYR A 106 2.39 -24.64 2.85
C TYR A 106 2.59 -25.04 1.38
N SER A 107 1.64 -25.84 0.88
CA SER A 107 1.47 -26.07 -0.55
C SER A 107 0.90 -24.84 -1.26
N ASP A 108 1.04 -24.77 -2.59
CA ASP A 108 0.49 -23.68 -3.39
C ASP A 108 -1.04 -23.53 -3.26
N ASP A 109 -1.75 -24.65 -3.11
CA ASP A 109 -3.21 -24.66 -2.93
C ASP A 109 -3.62 -24.12 -1.55
N GLU A 110 -2.89 -24.48 -0.50
CA GLU A 110 -3.10 -23.94 0.85
C GLU A 110 -2.81 -22.44 0.88
N LEU A 111 -1.71 -22.01 0.26
CA LEU A 111 -1.35 -20.59 0.20
C LEU A 111 -2.41 -19.77 -0.54
N SER A 112 -2.94 -20.30 -1.65
CA SER A 112 -4.05 -19.69 -2.40
C SER A 112 -5.32 -19.59 -1.55
N ALA A 113 -5.67 -20.66 -0.81
CA ALA A 113 -6.83 -20.65 0.08
C ALA A 113 -6.68 -19.60 1.19
N HIS A 114 -5.47 -19.47 1.76
CA HIS A 114 -5.18 -18.46 2.78
C HIS A 114 -5.22 -17.03 2.26
N ILE A 115 -4.61 -16.77 1.10
CA ILE A 115 -4.69 -15.47 0.43
C ILE A 115 -6.15 -15.12 0.17
N CYS A 116 -6.92 -16.04 -0.39
CA CYS A 116 -8.35 -15.83 -0.65
C CYS A 116 -9.14 -15.56 0.63
N ALA A 117 -8.87 -16.30 1.72
CA ALA A 117 -9.53 -16.12 3.00
C ALA A 117 -9.24 -14.75 3.64
N ILE A 118 -7.99 -14.28 3.62
CA ILE A 118 -7.58 -12.99 4.18
C ILE A 118 -8.11 -11.83 3.32
N THR A 119 -8.15 -12.02 2.00
CA THR A 119 -8.46 -10.98 1.01
C THR A 119 -9.95 -10.89 0.67
N ARG A 120 -10.77 -11.86 1.10
CA ARG A 120 -12.20 -11.99 0.80
C ARG A 120 -13.02 -10.71 1.01
N ASP A 121 -12.62 -9.90 1.97
CA ASP A 121 -13.13 -8.55 2.13
C ASP A 121 -12.30 -7.58 1.27
N ASN A 122 -12.75 -7.28 0.06
CA ASN A 122 -12.10 -6.30 -0.83
C ASN A 122 -11.80 -4.98 -0.08
N ALA A 123 -10.52 -4.73 0.23
CA ALA A 123 -10.12 -3.46 0.83
C ALA A 123 -10.25 -2.37 -0.23
N CYS A 124 -11.25 -1.51 -0.09
CA CYS A 124 -11.38 -0.30 -0.87
C CYS A 124 -10.08 0.52 -0.78
N GLY A 125 -9.42 0.76 -1.91
CA GLY A 125 -8.14 1.47 -1.99
C GLY A 125 -6.92 0.61 -2.37
N ARG A 126 -7.04 -0.71 -2.52
CA ARG A 126 -5.92 -1.60 -2.91
C ARG A 126 -5.17 -1.15 -4.17
N GLY A 127 -5.91 -0.74 -5.20
CA GLY A 127 -5.32 -0.23 -6.45
C GLY A 127 -4.43 1.01 -6.29
N LEU A 128 -4.53 1.74 -5.17
CA LEU A 128 -3.67 2.90 -4.90
C LEU A 128 -2.22 2.51 -4.63
N VAL A 129 -2.00 1.35 -4.01
CA VAL A 129 -0.66 0.89 -3.58
C VAL A 129 -0.18 -0.33 -4.36
N GLU A 130 -1.04 -0.95 -5.18
CA GLU A 130 -0.79 -2.22 -5.85
C GLU A 130 0.53 -2.26 -6.64
N LYS A 131 0.80 -1.23 -7.46
CA LYS A 131 2.05 -1.14 -8.23
C LYS A 131 3.28 -0.97 -7.34
N ALA A 132 3.15 -0.20 -6.26
CA ALA A 132 4.25 0.05 -5.33
C ALA A 132 4.55 -1.21 -4.49
N ALA A 133 3.52 -1.92 -4.06
CA ALA A 133 3.64 -3.20 -3.39
C ALA A 133 4.28 -4.25 -4.30
N TYR A 134 3.89 -4.28 -5.58
CA TYR A 134 4.47 -5.18 -6.58
C TYR A 134 5.96 -4.89 -6.79
N LEU A 135 6.35 -3.61 -6.86
CA LEU A 135 7.75 -3.18 -6.93
C LEU A 135 8.56 -3.70 -5.73
N GLN A 136 7.98 -3.65 -4.53
CA GLN A 136 8.62 -4.10 -3.30
C GLN A 136 8.75 -5.64 -3.24
N ALA A 137 7.74 -6.37 -3.68
CA ALA A 137 7.82 -7.82 -3.88
C ALA A 137 8.92 -8.18 -4.89
N ALA A 138 8.95 -7.50 -6.03
CA ALA A 138 9.98 -7.72 -7.05
C ALA A 138 11.41 -7.45 -6.52
N HIS A 139 11.60 -6.41 -5.71
CA HIS A 139 12.89 -6.17 -5.04
C HIS A 139 13.25 -7.28 -4.05
N TYR A 140 12.30 -7.75 -3.24
CA TYR A 140 12.54 -8.81 -2.26
C TYR A 140 13.01 -10.11 -2.92
N PHE A 141 12.44 -10.47 -4.06
CA PHE A 141 12.83 -11.66 -4.83
C PHE A 141 13.99 -11.42 -5.81
N GLY A 142 14.61 -10.24 -5.82
CA GLY A 142 15.73 -9.92 -6.72
C GLY A 142 15.34 -9.80 -8.20
N ALA A 143 14.06 -9.67 -8.53
CA ALA A 143 13.54 -9.49 -9.88
C ALA A 143 13.69 -8.03 -10.37
N MET A 144 14.94 -7.57 -10.49
CA MET A 144 15.27 -6.16 -10.75
C MET A 144 14.78 -5.64 -12.11
N GLU A 145 14.77 -6.48 -13.15
CA GLU A 145 14.21 -6.10 -14.47
C GLU A 145 12.71 -5.83 -14.38
N LEU A 146 11.98 -6.73 -13.71
CA LEU A 146 10.55 -6.61 -13.47
C LEU A 146 10.24 -5.36 -12.64
N ALA A 147 11.05 -5.10 -11.60
CA ALA A 147 10.93 -3.89 -10.81
C ALA A 147 11.21 -2.63 -11.63
N ALA A 148 12.20 -2.64 -12.53
CA ALA A 148 12.51 -1.49 -13.38
C ALA A 148 11.37 -1.17 -14.36
N ASP A 149 10.71 -2.19 -14.92
CA ASP A 149 9.57 -2.01 -15.82
C ASP A 149 8.36 -1.43 -15.08
N VAL A 150 8.05 -1.95 -13.88
CA VAL A 150 6.98 -1.42 -13.04
C VAL A 150 7.31 0.02 -12.61
N LYS A 151 8.56 0.31 -12.23
CA LYS A 151 9.02 1.67 -11.89
C LYS A 151 8.79 2.67 -13.02
N ARG A 152 8.99 2.27 -14.28
CA ARG A 152 8.71 3.13 -15.45
C ARG A 152 7.22 3.42 -15.63
N GLN A 153 6.35 2.52 -15.18
CA GLN A 153 4.89 2.65 -15.28
C GLN A 153 4.26 3.41 -14.09
N LEU A 154 5.03 3.76 -13.06
CA LEU A 154 4.55 4.57 -11.95
C LEU A 154 4.40 6.03 -12.37
N GLY A 155 3.15 6.51 -12.38
CA GLY A 155 2.82 7.92 -12.55
C GLY A 155 3.19 8.77 -11.33
N CYS A 156 3.09 10.10 -11.44
CA CYS A 156 3.38 11.01 -10.32
C CYS A 156 2.47 10.78 -9.10
N THR A 157 1.21 10.41 -9.31
CA THR A 157 0.25 10.07 -8.26
C THR A 157 0.66 8.80 -7.52
N ASP A 158 1.03 7.76 -8.27
CA ASP A 158 1.46 6.47 -7.72
C ASP A 158 2.72 6.65 -6.86
N LYS A 159 3.63 7.52 -7.30
CA LYS A 159 4.84 7.90 -6.57
C LYS A 159 4.53 8.60 -5.24
N LEU A 160 3.60 9.54 -5.25
CA LEU A 160 3.17 10.25 -4.05
C LEU A 160 2.50 9.29 -3.06
N VAL A 161 1.61 8.43 -3.55
CA VAL A 161 0.95 7.40 -2.73
C VAL A 161 1.97 6.42 -2.17
N ALA A 162 2.91 5.93 -2.97
CA ALA A 162 3.97 5.04 -2.53
C ALA A 162 4.83 5.67 -1.42
N SER A 163 5.21 6.94 -1.58
CA SER A 163 5.93 7.70 -0.57
C SER A 163 5.15 7.81 0.74
N LEU A 164 3.86 8.15 0.66
CA LEU A 164 2.96 8.21 1.82
C LEU A 164 2.73 6.82 2.45
N ALA A 165 2.73 5.75 1.66
CA ALA A 165 2.58 4.38 2.13
C ALA A 165 3.88 3.80 2.74
N GLY A 166 5.01 4.51 2.63
CA GLY A 166 6.31 4.03 3.10
C GLY A 166 6.94 2.96 2.19
N GLY A 167 6.58 2.95 0.91
CA GLY A 167 7.35 2.24 -0.11
C GLY A 167 8.75 2.86 -0.24
N LEU A 168 9.74 2.03 -0.57
CA LEU A 168 11.17 2.38 -0.74
C LEU A 168 11.40 3.73 -1.47
N PRO A 169 12.56 4.39 -1.26
CA PRO A 169 12.89 5.63 -1.94
C PRO A 169 12.80 5.45 -3.46
N LEU A 170 11.91 6.22 -4.06
CA LEU A 170 11.74 6.31 -5.51
C LEU A 170 12.99 6.87 -6.19
#